data_AF-A0A6V6Z557-F1
#
_entry.id   AF-A0A6V6Z557-F1
#
_cell.length_a   1.000
_cell.length_b   1.000
_cell.length_c   1.000
_cell.angle_alpha   90.00
_cell.angle_beta   90.00
_cell.angle_gamma   90.00
#
_symmetry.space_group_name_H-M   'P 1'
#
loop_
_entity.id
_entity.type
_entity.pdbx_description
1 polymer ?
#
loop_
_entity_poly.entity_id
_entity_poly.type
_entity_poly.pdbx_seq_one_letter_code
_entity_poly.pdbx_strand_id
1 'polypeptide(L)'
;MNDSDWNTMHVPGYWADNGLANINGAVWFRKEFKIQKVKENSAKLILGRIVDADSVFVNVHFVGTTSYLYPPRKYSFNSNILKEGKNEIAIRIINNSGKGGFVMDKQYQLVNGNDSLNLSCIWKYKLGTKMLPLPSQTFIRWKPVGLYNAMYCSF
;
A
#
# COMPACT_ATOMS: atom_id res chain seq x y z
N MET A 1 4.65 12.71 -18.31
CA MET A 1 3.40 11.96 -18.05
C MET A 1 2.43 12.94 -17.41
N ASN A 2 1.28 13.20 -18.03
CA ASN A 2 0.32 14.21 -17.56
C ASN A 2 -0.27 13.80 -16.19
N ASP A 3 -0.12 14.68 -15.20
CA ASP A 3 -0.69 14.53 -13.86
C ASP A 3 -2.13 15.07 -13.77
N SER A 4 -2.70 15.57 -14.88
CA SER A 4 -3.97 16.31 -14.89
C SER A 4 -5.20 15.47 -14.54
N ASP A 5 -5.14 14.14 -14.66
CA ASP A 5 -6.27 13.24 -14.39
C ASP A 5 -6.24 12.60 -13.00
N TRP A 6 -5.37 13.08 -12.10
CA TRP A 6 -5.22 12.51 -10.76
C TRP A 6 -6.10 13.26 -9.78
N ASN A 7 -6.99 12.54 -9.12
CA ASN A 7 -7.78 13.08 -8.02
C ASN A 7 -6.89 13.25 -6.78
N THR A 8 -7.37 14.01 -5.80
CA THR A 8 -6.64 14.22 -4.55
C THR A 8 -7.47 13.79 -3.35
N MET A 9 -6.81 13.22 -2.35
CA MET A 9 -7.45 12.89 -1.07
C MET A 9 -6.49 13.14 0.09
N HIS A 10 -7.06 13.33 1.29
CA HIS A 10 -6.29 13.37 2.52
C HIS A 10 -5.88 11.95 2.95
N VAL A 11 -4.62 11.83 3.37
CA VAL A 11 -4.04 10.62 3.96
C VAL A 11 -3.57 10.98 5.38
N PRO A 12 -3.88 10.18 6.40
CA PRO A 12 -4.67 8.95 6.37
C PRO A 12 -6.15 9.18 6.03
N GLY A 13 -6.78 8.16 5.47
CA GLY A 13 -8.15 8.22 4.96
C GLY A 13 -8.46 7.07 4.02
N TYR A 14 -9.76 6.81 3.83
CA TYR A 14 -10.25 5.79 2.91
C TYR A 14 -10.72 6.44 1.61
N TRP A 15 -10.34 5.87 0.46
CA TRP A 15 -10.84 6.39 -0.81
C TRP A 15 -12.33 6.10 -1.00
N ALA A 16 -12.84 5.06 -0.32
CA ALA A 16 -14.26 4.72 -0.20
C ALA A 16 -15.14 5.93 0.17
N ASP A 17 -14.60 6.81 1.03
CA ASP A 17 -15.30 7.97 1.57
C ASP A 17 -15.00 9.27 0.77
N ASN A 18 -14.09 9.21 -0.21
CA ASN A 18 -13.65 10.35 -1.05
C ASN A 18 -14.10 10.24 -2.52
N GLY A 19 -15.19 9.51 -2.78
CA GLY A 19 -15.84 9.47 -4.09
C GLY A 19 -15.40 8.34 -5.04
N LEU A 20 -14.39 7.54 -4.70
CA LEU A 20 -14.35 6.17 -5.21
C LEU A 20 -15.24 5.35 -4.29
N ALA A 21 -16.35 4.79 -4.79
CA ALA A 21 -17.12 3.80 -4.04
C ALA A 21 -16.24 2.58 -3.63
N ASN A 22 -16.82 1.54 -3.02
CA ASN A 22 -16.15 0.28 -2.63
C ASN A 22 -15.57 -0.50 -3.84
N ILE A 23 -14.65 0.11 -4.56
CA ILE A 23 -13.96 -0.41 -5.73
C ILE A 23 -12.81 -1.25 -5.20
N ASN A 24 -12.90 -2.52 -5.52
CA ASN A 24 -11.78 -3.45 -5.38
C ASN A 24 -10.91 -3.33 -6.63
N GLY A 25 -9.61 -3.51 -6.47
CA GLY A 25 -8.62 -3.33 -7.53
C GLY A 25 -7.35 -2.63 -7.07
N ALA A 26 -6.58 -2.13 -8.03
CA ALA A 26 -5.33 -1.43 -7.75
C ALA A 26 -5.49 0.08 -7.92
N VAL A 27 -5.18 0.82 -6.86
CA VAL A 27 -5.15 2.28 -6.83
C VAL A 27 -3.71 2.72 -6.67
N TRP A 28 -3.29 3.67 -7.51
CA TRP A 28 -2.00 4.32 -7.41
C TRP A 28 -2.13 5.61 -6.64
N PHE A 29 -1.19 5.83 -5.73
CA PHE A 29 -1.03 7.03 -4.94
C PHE A 29 0.32 7.64 -5.27
N ARG A 30 0.38 8.96 -5.43
CA ARG A 30 1.61 9.71 -5.67
C ARG A 30 1.66 10.93 -4.76
N LYS A 31 2.84 11.16 -4.20
CA LYS A 31 3.13 12.34 -3.39
C LYS A 31 4.51 12.87 -3.69
N GLU A 32 4.55 14.16 -3.97
CA GLU A 32 5.80 14.91 -4.03
C GLU A 32 6.15 15.44 -2.64
N PHE A 33 7.43 15.41 -2.30
CA PHE A 33 7.95 15.93 -1.04
C PHE A 33 9.34 16.51 -1.27
N LYS A 34 9.75 17.42 -0.37
CA LYS A 34 11.07 18.06 -0.45
C LYS A 34 11.95 17.60 0.70
N ILE A 35 13.18 17.19 0.38
CA ILE A 35 14.23 16.89 1.35
C ILE A 35 15.25 18.03 1.30
N GLN A 36 15.60 18.62 2.45
CA GLN A 36 16.59 19.70 2.49
C GLN A 36 18.02 19.18 2.31
N LYS A 37 18.36 18.10 3.00
CA LYS A 37 19.68 17.46 2.93
C LYS A 37 19.53 15.96 3.20
N VAL A 38 20.23 15.13 2.42
CA VAL A 38 20.29 13.70 2.71
C VAL A 38 21.40 13.48 3.74
N LYS A 39 21.03 13.13 4.98
CA LYS A 39 21.98 13.05 6.11
C LYS A 39 22.58 11.65 6.27
N GLU A 40 21.78 10.62 6.11
CA GLU A 40 22.17 9.23 6.35
C GLU A 40 22.24 8.42 5.06
N ASN A 41 23.03 7.34 5.10
CA ASN A 41 23.08 6.34 4.02
C ASN A 41 21.82 5.45 3.96
N SER A 42 20.99 5.47 5.01
CA SER A 42 19.74 4.71 5.07
C SER A 42 18.56 5.58 5.46
N ALA A 43 17.44 5.40 4.76
CA ALA A 43 16.17 6.03 5.05
C ALA A 43 15.13 4.97 5.43
N LYS A 44 14.20 5.34 6.30
CA LYS A 44 13.12 4.46 6.77
C LYS A 44 11.79 5.09 6.43
N LEU A 45 10.98 4.37 5.66
CA LEU A 45 9.61 4.74 5.35
C LEU A 45 8.65 3.97 6.25
N ILE A 46 7.86 4.70 7.03
CA ILE A 46 6.85 4.17 7.94
C ILE A 46 5.49 4.48 7.33
N LEU A 47 4.76 3.44 6.92
CA LEU A 47 3.45 3.53 6.25
C LEU A 47 2.34 2.87 7.07
N GLY A 48 2.36 3.10 8.38
CA GLY A 48 1.29 2.71 9.30
C GLY A 48 0.64 1.36 8.98
N ARG A 49 -0.67 1.41 8.71
CA ARG A 49 -1.44 0.27 8.20
C ARG A 49 -2.20 0.70 6.94
N ILE A 50 -2.07 -0.11 5.91
CA ILE A 50 -2.83 -0.08 4.66
C ILE A 50 -3.65 -1.39 4.62
N VAL A 51 -4.83 -1.40 4.00
CA VAL A 51 -5.77 -2.51 4.21
C VAL A 51 -5.27 -3.85 3.66
N ASP A 52 -4.92 -3.95 2.38
CA ASP A 52 -4.58 -5.27 1.81
C ASP A 52 -3.10 -5.37 1.47
N ALA A 53 -2.75 -5.13 0.21
CA ALA A 53 -1.36 -5.18 -0.25
C ALA A 53 -0.91 -3.82 -0.76
N ASP A 54 0.37 -3.53 -0.58
CA ASP A 54 1.00 -2.32 -1.07
C ASP A 54 2.36 -2.61 -1.71
N SER A 55 2.69 -1.84 -2.74
CA SER A 55 4.01 -1.79 -3.36
C SER A 55 4.47 -0.34 -3.41
N VAL A 56 5.66 -0.09 -2.88
CA VAL A 56 6.15 1.28 -2.66
C VAL A 56 7.37 1.56 -3.52
N PHE A 57 7.33 2.73 -4.14
CA PHE A 57 8.37 3.25 -5.01
C PHE A 57 8.77 4.66 -4.55
N VAL A 58 10.07 4.94 -4.55
CA VAL A 58 10.63 6.25 -4.22
C VAL A 58 11.53 6.66 -5.38
N ASN A 59 11.24 7.82 -5.99
CA ASN A 59 11.92 8.28 -7.20
C ASN A 59 12.03 7.18 -8.28
N VAL A 60 10.93 6.45 -8.51
CA VAL A 60 10.82 5.32 -9.47
C VAL A 60 11.51 4.02 -9.00
N HIS A 61 12.31 4.04 -7.94
CA HIS A 61 12.95 2.84 -7.39
C HIS A 61 12.01 2.08 -6.46
N PHE A 62 11.91 0.77 -6.63
CA PHE A 62 11.17 -0.10 -5.72
C PHE A 62 11.85 -0.19 -4.35
N VAL A 63 11.10 0.11 -3.29
CA VAL A 63 11.59 0.19 -1.91
C VAL A 63 11.07 -0.96 -1.05
N GLY A 64 9.88 -1.48 -1.35
CA GLY A 64 9.32 -2.60 -0.62
C GLY A 64 7.88 -2.90 -0.98
N THR A 65 7.42 -4.06 -0.53
CA THR A 65 6.02 -4.48 -0.68
C THR A 65 5.59 -5.26 0.54
N THR A 66 4.33 -5.14 0.90
CA THR A 66 3.67 -5.98 1.89
C THR A 66 2.43 -6.56 1.24
N SER A 67 2.27 -7.88 1.31
CA SER A 67 1.20 -8.60 0.60
C SER A 67 -0.08 -8.80 1.43
N TYR A 68 -0.10 -8.46 2.72
CA TYR A 68 -1.26 -8.66 3.58
C TYR A 68 -1.34 -7.66 4.76
N LEU A 69 -2.49 -7.62 5.45
CA LEU A 69 -2.93 -6.56 6.38
C LEU A 69 -2.10 -6.37 7.67
N TYR A 70 -1.40 -7.40 8.15
CA TYR A 70 -0.88 -7.47 9.52
C TYR A 70 0.58 -7.03 9.76
N PRO A 71 1.54 -7.10 8.80
CA PRO A 71 2.92 -6.72 9.07
C PRO A 71 3.06 -5.22 9.35
N PRO A 72 3.99 -4.82 10.23
CA PRO A 72 4.36 -3.42 10.36
C PRO A 72 5.00 -2.95 9.05
N ARG A 73 4.38 -1.97 8.39
CA ARG A 73 4.87 -1.41 7.12
C ARG A 73 6.00 -0.42 7.36
N LYS A 74 7.20 -0.98 7.56
CA LYS A 74 8.43 -0.23 7.76
C LYS A 74 9.44 -0.69 6.71
N TYR A 75 9.71 0.16 5.73
CA TYR A 75 10.65 -0.13 4.65
C TYR A 75 11.93 0.64 4.86
N SER A 76 13.05 -0.06 5.03
CA SER A 76 14.37 0.55 5.09
C SER A 76 15.01 0.44 3.71
N PHE A 77 15.54 1.54 3.19
CA PHE A 77 16.15 1.59 1.87
C PHE A 77 17.37 2.50 1.86
N ASN A 78 18.21 2.34 0.85
CA ASN A 78 19.40 3.17 0.69
C ASN A 78 19.00 4.59 0.29
N SER A 79 19.47 5.59 1.05
CA SER A 79 19.19 7.00 0.79
C SER A 79 19.75 7.51 -0.53
N ASN A 80 20.62 6.76 -1.22
CA ASN A 80 21.14 7.09 -2.55
C ASN A 80 20.04 7.30 -3.59
N ILE A 81 18.85 6.73 -3.39
CA ILE A 81 17.70 6.97 -4.28
C ILE A 81 17.03 8.32 -4.02
N LEU A 82 17.26 8.93 -2.86
CA LEU A 82 16.76 10.25 -2.49
C LEU A 82 17.67 11.34 -3.08
N LYS A 83 17.05 12.44 -3.49
CA LYS A 83 17.73 13.62 -4.00
C LYS A 83 17.49 14.78 -3.05
N GLU A 84 18.45 15.69 -2.96
CA GLU A 84 18.21 16.97 -2.30
C GLU A 84 17.23 17.80 -3.15
N GLY A 85 16.26 18.44 -2.51
CA GLY A 85 15.15 19.10 -3.17
C GLY A 85 13.97 18.16 -3.44
N LYS A 86 13.47 18.15 -4.67
CA LYS A 86 12.20 17.50 -5.03
C LYS A 86 12.34 15.98 -5.18
N ASN A 87 11.50 15.24 -4.47
CA ASN A 87 11.38 13.78 -4.53
C ASN A 87 9.92 13.38 -4.70
N GLU A 88 9.72 12.14 -5.11
CA GLU A 88 8.40 11.57 -5.31
C GLU A 88 8.28 10.17 -4.71
N ILE A 89 7.21 9.92 -3.97
CA ILE A 89 6.79 8.59 -3.51
C ILE A 89 5.57 8.19 -4.33
N ALA A 90 5.61 6.98 -4.88
CA ALA A 90 4.46 6.32 -5.48
C ALA A 90 4.13 5.05 -4.69
N ILE A 91 2.87 4.86 -4.32
CA ILE A 91 2.39 3.67 -3.62
C ILE A 91 1.27 3.07 -4.44
N ARG A 92 1.41 1.82 -4.85
CA ARG A 92 0.32 1.03 -5.40
C ARG A 92 -0.33 0.27 -4.27
N ILE A 93 -1.62 0.46 -4.07
CA ILE A 93 -2.41 -0.31 -3.09
C ILE A 93 -3.36 -1.22 -3.88
N ILE A 94 -3.36 -2.50 -3.55
CA ILE A 94 -4.30 -3.48 -4.09
C ILE A 94 -5.29 -3.79 -2.97
N ASN A 95 -6.57 -3.52 -3.21
CA ASN A 95 -7.67 -3.85 -2.32
C ASN A 95 -8.52 -4.97 -2.93
N ASN A 96 -8.61 -6.09 -2.23
CA ASN A 96 -9.35 -7.27 -2.67
C ASN A 96 -10.81 -7.22 -2.21
N SER A 97 -11.09 -6.62 -1.05
CA SER A 97 -12.45 -6.52 -0.51
C SER A 97 -12.61 -5.36 0.48
N GLY A 98 -13.84 -4.90 0.69
CA GLY A 98 -14.15 -3.89 1.71
C GLY A 98 -13.66 -2.47 1.37
N LYS A 99 -13.40 -1.67 2.40
CA LYS A 99 -12.95 -0.27 2.28
C LYS A 99 -11.42 -0.21 2.20
N GLY A 100 -10.89 0.02 1.01
CA GLY A 100 -9.45 0.23 0.86
C GLY A 100 -9.01 1.65 1.25
N GLY A 101 -7.81 1.77 1.80
CA GLY A 101 -7.27 3.05 2.24
C GLY A 101 -6.08 2.96 3.16
N PHE A 102 -5.72 4.12 3.68
CA PHE A 102 -4.75 4.31 4.75
C PHE A 102 -5.49 4.41 6.07
N VAL A 103 -5.19 3.53 7.01
CA VAL A 103 -5.87 3.45 8.30
C VAL A 103 -5.52 4.66 9.17
N MET A 104 -6.54 5.29 9.75
CA MET A 104 -6.38 6.42 10.68
C MET A 104 -5.63 6.00 11.96
N ASP A 105 -5.13 6.97 12.72
CA ASP A 105 -4.38 6.76 13.98
C ASP A 105 -3.05 5.98 13.84
N LYS A 106 -2.50 5.93 12.62
CA LYS A 106 -1.18 5.35 12.35
C LYS A 106 -0.22 6.41 11.82
N GLN A 107 1.07 6.21 12.09
CA GLN A 107 2.11 7.11 11.64
C GLN A 107 2.45 6.87 10.17
N TYR A 108 2.43 7.95 9.39
CA TYR A 108 2.91 7.99 8.01
C TYR A 108 4.05 8.99 7.94
N GLN A 109 5.29 8.50 7.89
CA GLN A 109 6.46 9.35 7.92
C GLN A 109 7.67 8.73 7.21
N LEU A 110 8.52 9.60 6.67
CA LEU A 110 9.82 9.26 6.15
C LEU A 110 10.88 9.74 7.15
N VAL A 111 11.74 8.84 7.61
CA VAL A 111 12.83 9.14 8.54
C VAL A 111 14.15 9.04 7.79
N ASN A 112 14.96 10.11 7.83
CA ASN A 112 16.30 10.19 7.27
C ASN A 112 17.24 10.75 8.33
N GLY A 113 17.93 9.86 9.06
CA GLY A 113 18.69 10.23 10.25
C GLY A 113 17.81 10.83 11.34
N ASN A 114 18.16 12.04 11.78
CA ASN A 114 17.43 12.78 12.79
C ASN A 114 16.23 13.56 12.24
N ASP A 115 16.05 13.59 10.91
CA ASP A 115 14.93 14.29 10.29
C ASP A 115 13.77 13.32 10.04
N SER A 116 12.57 13.71 10.46
CA SER A 116 11.32 13.00 10.17
C SER A 116 10.38 13.89 9.37
N LEU A 117 9.96 13.43 8.20
CA LEU A 117 9.01 14.12 7.33
C LEU A 117 7.65 13.45 7.42
N ASN A 118 6.64 14.22 7.80
CA ASN A 118 5.27 13.72 7.89
C ASN A 118 4.65 13.57 6.48
N LEU A 119 4.15 12.38 6.20
CA LEU A 119 3.51 12.06 4.93
C LEU A 119 1.97 12.18 4.98
N SER A 120 1.39 12.48 6.14
CA SER A 120 -0.05 12.61 6.41
C SER A 120 -0.61 13.95 5.91
N CYS A 121 -0.74 14.11 4.59
CA CYS A 121 -1.33 15.29 3.96
C CYS A 121 -2.17 14.90 2.74
N ILE A 122 -2.31 15.82 1.78
CA ILE A 122 -2.95 15.56 0.50
C ILE A 122 -2.04 14.70 -0.38
N TRP A 123 -2.59 13.63 -0.92
CA TRP A 123 -1.96 12.77 -1.93
C TRP A 123 -2.77 12.80 -3.21
N LYS A 124 -2.07 12.71 -4.34
CA LYS A 124 -2.70 12.43 -5.63
C LYS A 124 -2.98 10.95 -5.72
N TYR A 125 -4.11 10.56 -6.28
CA TYR A 125 -4.42 9.15 -6.54
C TYR A 125 -5.10 8.96 -7.89
N LYS A 126 -4.90 7.78 -8.47
CA LYS A 126 -5.52 7.36 -9.73
C LYS A 126 -5.86 5.88 -9.67
N LEU A 127 -7.05 5.53 -10.15
CA LEU A 127 -7.45 4.14 -10.31
C LEU A 127 -6.63 3.51 -11.43
N GLY A 128 -5.82 2.50 -11.11
CA GLY A 128 -4.98 1.79 -12.09
C GLY A 128 -5.75 0.69 -12.80
N THR A 129 -6.40 -0.19 -12.05
CA THR A 129 -7.28 -1.22 -12.61
C THR A 129 -8.42 -1.53 -11.64
N LYS A 130 -9.62 -1.75 -12.18
CA LYS A 130 -10.76 -2.26 -11.42
C LYS A 130 -10.67 -3.78 -11.38
N MET A 131 -10.82 -4.35 -10.19
CA MET A 131 -11.02 -5.78 -10.01
C MET A 131 -12.46 -6.00 -9.57
N LEU A 132 -13.14 -6.97 -10.16
CA LEU A 132 -14.42 -7.41 -9.62
C LEU A 132 -14.17 -7.94 -8.21
N PRO A 133 -15.07 -7.67 -7.23
CA PRO A 133 -14.97 -8.29 -5.92
C PRO A 133 -14.81 -9.80 -6.09
N LEU A 134 -13.87 -10.40 -5.34
CA LEU A 134 -13.82 -11.86 -5.24
C LEU A 134 -15.21 -12.34 -4.80
N PRO A 135 -15.83 -13.32 -5.50
CA PRO A 135 -17.06 -13.92 -5.00
C PRO A 135 -16.76 -14.42 -3.59
N SER A 136 -17.67 -14.15 -2.65
CA SER A 136 -17.56 -14.64 -1.28
C SER A 136 -17.19 -16.12 -1.31
N GLN A 137 -16.11 -16.52 -0.61
CA GLN A 137 -15.81 -17.93 -0.43
C GLN A 137 -17.04 -18.58 0.19
N THR A 138 -17.77 -19.38 -0.60
CA THR A 138 -18.74 -20.31 -0.07
C THR A 138 -17.92 -21.27 0.80
N PHE A 139 -18.02 -21.13 2.13
CA PHE A 139 -17.54 -22.14 3.05
C PHE A 139 -18.20 -23.46 2.63
N ILE A 140 -17.47 -24.35 1.96
CA ILE A 140 -17.89 -25.74 1.77
C ILE A 140 -17.66 -26.45 3.11
N ARG A 141 -18.41 -26.03 4.15
CA ARG A 141 -18.51 -26.73 5.44
C ARG A 141 -19.91 -27.35 5.63
N TRP A 142 -20.65 -27.53 4.53
CA TRP A 142 -21.98 -28.14 4.50
C TRP A 142 -22.24 -29.04 3.28
N LYS A 143 -21.21 -29.60 2.64
CA LYS A 143 -21.37 -30.68 1.65
C LYS A 143 -20.75 -31.98 2.19
N PRO A 144 -21.55 -32.97 2.62
CA PRO A 144 -21.04 -34.26 3.09
C PRO A 144 -20.79 -35.18 1.90
N VAL A 145 -19.80 -34.88 1.04
CA VAL A 145 -19.33 -35.85 0.03
C VAL A 145 -17.86 -35.55 -0.27
N GLY A 146 -16.96 -36.32 0.31
CA GLY A 146 -15.53 -36.17 0.01
C GLY A 146 -14.58 -36.95 0.92
N LEU A 147 -15.03 -38.04 1.53
CA LEU A 147 -14.14 -39.02 2.15
C LEU A 147 -14.26 -40.32 1.36
N TYR A 148 -13.47 -40.46 0.30
CA TYR A 148 -13.26 -41.75 -0.34
C TYR A 148 -11.81 -41.87 -0.82
N ASN A 149 -11.07 -42.72 -0.10
CA ASN A 149 -9.81 -43.40 -0.42
C ASN A 149 -8.54 -42.52 -0.56
N ALA A 150 -7.42 -42.84 0.10
CA ALA A 150 -6.87 -44.17 0.32
C ALA A 150 -6.12 -44.34 1.67
N MET A 151 -6.62 -45.28 2.47
CA MET A 151 -5.82 -46.23 3.27
C MET A 151 -5.53 -47.38 2.26
N TYR A 152 -4.32 -47.88 2.02
CA TYR A 152 -3.44 -48.61 2.94
C TYR A 152 -2.00 -48.71 2.38
N CYS A 153 -1.02 -48.70 3.29
CA CYS A 153 0.33 -49.24 3.11
C CYS A 153 0.60 -50.23 4.26
N SER A 154 0.96 -51.47 3.93
CA SER A 154 1.55 -52.54 4.77
C SER A 154 1.52 -53.83 3.94
N PHE A 155 2.55 -54.65 3.80
CA PHE A 155 3.95 -54.70 4.27
C PHE A 155 4.79 -55.24 3.10
#